data_AF-A0A3Q0E9C6-F1
#
_entry.id   AF-A0A3Q0E9C6-F1
#
_cell.length_a   1.000
_cell.length_b   1.000
_cell.length_c   1.000
_cell.angle_alpha   90.00
_cell.angle_beta   90.00
_cell.angle_gamma   90.00
#
_symmetry.space_group_name_H-M   'P 1'
#
loop_
_entity.id
_entity.type
_entity.pdbx_description
1 polymer ?
#
loop_
_entity_poly.entity_id
_entity_poly.type
_entity_poly.pdbx_seq_one_letter_code
_entity_poly.pdbx_strand_id
1 'polypeptide(L)'
;MMYIWNGYAVIGKQPALTDGILKIITKAEEMLEKGPENEYSGDDECLVKLLKGLCLKYLGRVQEAEENFRNIMANEKKIKYDHYLIPNALLELALLLMEQGRNEEAIRLLESAKQNYKNYSMESRTHFRIQAATLQAKSSLEDGNRSMVSSVSL
;
A
#
# COMPACT_ATOMS: atom_id res chain seq x y z
N MET A 1 -14.65 0.91 7.92
CA MET A 1 -13.48 0.86 7.01
C MET A 1 -13.64 1.58 5.65
N MET A 2 -14.83 1.78 5.07
CA MET A 2 -14.98 2.44 3.75
C MET A 2 -14.53 3.91 3.70
N TYR A 3 -14.70 4.67 4.79
CA TYR A 3 -14.41 6.11 4.83
C TYR A 3 -12.92 6.46 4.82
N ILE A 4 -12.08 5.58 5.37
CA ILE A 4 -10.64 5.86 5.53
C ILE A 4 -9.96 5.97 4.17
N TRP A 5 -10.21 5.02 3.27
CA TRP A 5 -9.56 4.96 1.96
C TRP A 5 -9.99 6.08 1.00
N ASN A 6 -11.26 6.49 1.03
CA ASN A 6 -11.72 7.66 0.28
C ASN A 6 -11.24 8.96 0.95
N GLY A 7 -11.18 8.98 2.29
CA GLY A 7 -10.71 10.11 3.08
C GLY A 7 -9.25 10.45 2.79
N TYR A 8 -8.37 9.45 2.65
CA TYR A 8 -6.95 9.70 2.33
C TYR A 8 -6.73 10.37 0.97
N ALA A 9 -7.53 10.06 -0.05
CA ALA A 9 -7.44 10.74 -1.34
C ALA A 9 -7.86 12.22 -1.27
N VAL A 10 -8.69 12.59 -0.29
CA VAL A 10 -9.10 13.98 -0.03
C VAL A 10 -8.09 14.67 0.87
N ILE A 11 -7.69 14.04 1.97
CA ILE A 11 -6.70 14.52 2.94
C ILE A 11 -5.34 14.73 2.26
N GLY A 12 -4.94 13.82 1.37
CA GLY A 12 -3.68 13.89 0.63
C GLY A 12 -3.55 15.11 -0.28
N LYS A 13 -4.65 15.83 -0.57
CA LYS A 13 -4.61 17.10 -1.31
C LYS A 13 -4.20 18.29 -0.43
N GLN A 14 -4.19 18.12 0.89
CA GLN A 14 -3.84 19.17 1.84
C GLN A 14 -2.66 18.71 2.72
N PRO A 15 -1.41 19.01 2.31
CA PRO A 15 -0.21 18.53 2.99
C PRO A 15 -0.16 18.84 4.50
N ALA A 16 -0.67 20.01 4.91
CA ALA A 16 -0.72 20.39 6.32
C ALA A 16 -1.60 19.45 7.17
N LEU A 17 -2.74 18.97 6.63
CA LEU A 17 -3.59 18.00 7.31
C LEU A 17 -2.95 16.62 7.31
N THR A 18 -2.34 16.21 6.19
CA THR A 18 -1.61 14.94 6.11
C THR A 18 -0.47 14.88 7.11
N ASP A 19 0.31 15.96 7.26
CA ASP A 19 1.38 16.07 8.26
C ASP A 19 0.84 16.02 9.70
N GLY A 20 -0.29 16.69 9.97
CA GLY A 20 -0.96 16.62 11.27
C GLY A 20 -1.39 15.19 11.63
N ILE A 21 -1.97 14.46 10.66
CA ILE A 21 -2.35 13.06 10.85
C ILE A 21 -1.12 12.17 11.02
N LEU A 22 -0.06 12.38 10.23
CA LEU A 22 1.20 11.65 10.37
C LEU A 22 1.78 11.79 11.77
N LYS A 23 1.73 12.98 12.37
CA LYS A 23 2.17 13.22 13.75
C LYS A 23 1.34 12.43 14.77
N ILE A 24 0.03 12.33 14.56
CA ILE A 24 -0.85 11.54 15.44
C ILE A 24 -0.52 10.05 15.31
N ILE A 25 -0.37 9.55 14.09
CA ILE A 25 -0.03 8.15 13.81
C ILE A 25 1.34 7.79 14.40
N THR A 26 2.33 8.67 14.27
CA THR A 26 3.68 8.45 14.84
C THR A 26 3.63 8.35 16.36
N LYS A 27 2.81 9.17 17.02
CA LYS A 27 2.60 9.04 18.48
C LYS A 27 1.90 7.73 18.84
N ALA A 28 0.92 7.30 18.05
CA ALA A 28 0.23 6.02 18.27
C ALA A 28 1.20 4.83 18.11
N GLU A 29 2.09 4.88 17.13
CA GLU A 29 3.17 3.91 16.93
C GLU A 29 4.08 3.80 18.17
N GLU A 30 4.58 4.93 18.66
CA GLU A 30 5.41 4.97 19.87
C GLU A 30 4.69 4.44 21.12
N MET A 31 3.37 4.65 21.20
CA MET A 31 2.55 4.14 22.31
C MET A 31 2.37 2.62 22.22
N LEU A 32 2.20 2.06 21.01
CA LEU A 32 2.13 0.62 20.80
C LEU A 32 3.46 -0.06 21.14
N GLU A 33 4.59 0.53 20.73
CA GLU A 33 5.93 -0.01 21.03
C GLU A 33 6.24 -0.06 22.54
N LYS A 34 5.67 0.85 23.33
CA LYS A 34 5.84 0.91 24.78
C LYS A 34 4.77 0.13 25.56
N GLY A 35 3.69 -0.25 24.88
CA GLY A 35 2.56 -0.94 25.48
C GLY A 35 2.86 -2.41 25.76
N PRO A 36 2.11 -3.07 26.64
CA PRO A 36 2.19 -4.52 26.79
C PRO A 36 1.67 -5.19 25.52
N GLU A 37 2.41 -6.21 25.05
CA GLU A 37 1.97 -7.05 23.94
C GLU A 37 0.67 -7.77 24.31
N ASN A 38 -0.31 -7.72 23.42
CA ASN A 38 -1.59 -8.37 23.56
C ASN A 38 -1.96 -9.09 22.25
N GLU A 39 -3.13 -9.73 22.23
CA GLU A 39 -3.52 -10.56 21.09
C GLU A 39 -3.75 -9.80 19.78
N TYR A 40 -3.97 -8.48 19.83
CA TYR A 40 -4.20 -7.56 18.72
C TYR A 40 -2.94 -6.81 18.29
N SER A 41 -1.82 -6.93 19.01
CA SER A 41 -0.61 -6.12 18.77
C SER A 41 -0.11 -6.23 17.32
N GLY A 42 -0.12 -7.42 16.72
CA GLY A 42 0.30 -7.60 15.33
C GLY A 42 -0.60 -6.87 14.32
N ASP A 43 -1.91 -6.90 14.55
CA ASP A 43 -2.91 -6.21 13.74
C ASP A 43 -2.79 -4.68 13.90
N ASP A 44 -2.68 -4.20 15.15
CA ASP A 44 -2.55 -2.77 15.48
C ASP A 44 -1.26 -2.16 14.90
N GLU A 45 -0.13 -2.86 15.03
CA GLU A 45 1.15 -2.46 14.43
C GLU A 45 1.01 -2.33 12.91
N CYS A 46 0.44 -3.34 12.24
CA CYS A 46 0.29 -3.34 10.79
C CYS A 46 -0.68 -2.24 10.32
N LEU A 47 -1.75 -1.98 11.07
CA LEU A 47 -2.68 -0.89 10.80
C LEU A 47 -1.98 0.47 10.89
N VAL A 48 -1.21 0.72 11.96
CA VAL A 48 -0.46 1.97 12.13
C VAL A 48 0.56 2.16 11.00
N LYS A 49 1.32 1.13 10.63
CA LYS A 49 2.25 1.18 9.49
C LYS A 49 1.53 1.48 8.18
N LEU A 50 0.35 0.90 7.96
CA LEU A 50 -0.43 1.13 6.74
C LEU A 50 -0.87 2.60 6.63
N LEU A 51 -1.43 3.15 7.71
CA LEU A 51 -1.89 4.54 7.78
C LEU A 51 -0.71 5.52 7.64
N LYS A 52 0.43 5.20 8.29
CA LYS A 52 1.67 5.97 8.19
C LYS A 52 2.19 6.00 6.76
N GLY A 53 2.29 4.83 6.12
CA GLY A 53 2.73 4.67 4.73
C GLY A 53 1.87 5.48 3.75
N LEU A 54 0.55 5.49 3.94
CA LEU A 54 -0.36 6.34 3.15
C LEU A 54 -0.07 7.83 3.31
N CYS A 55 0.11 8.32 4.54
CA CYS A 55 0.45 9.72 4.78
C CYS A 55 1.78 10.09 4.12
N LEU A 56 2.79 9.24 4.30
CA LEU A 56 4.12 9.44 3.71
C LEU A 56 4.07 9.47 2.18
N LYS A 57 3.30 8.58 1.56
CA LYS A 57 3.05 8.57 0.11
C LYS A 57 2.47 9.91 -0.36
N TYR A 58 1.41 10.40 0.27
CA TYR A 58 0.81 11.69 -0.11
C TYR A 58 1.70 12.90 0.15
N LEU A 59 2.64 12.80 1.10
CA LEU A 59 3.66 13.82 1.36
C LEU A 59 4.88 13.70 0.43
N GLY A 60 4.89 12.74 -0.51
CA GLY A 60 6.02 12.50 -1.42
C GLY A 60 7.23 11.81 -0.79
N ARG A 61 7.11 11.32 0.45
CA ARG A 61 8.16 10.56 1.16
C ARG A 61 8.12 9.10 0.77
N VAL A 62 8.39 8.83 -0.52
CA VAL A 62 8.13 7.55 -1.18
C VAL A 62 8.91 6.38 -0.56
N GLN A 63 10.20 6.57 -0.25
CA GLN A 63 11.04 5.51 0.32
C GLN A 63 10.51 5.03 1.68
N GLU A 64 10.17 5.96 2.56
CA GLU A 64 9.61 5.64 3.88
C GLU A 64 8.23 5.00 3.77
N ALA A 65 7.41 5.42 2.79
CA ALA A 65 6.13 4.78 2.53
C ALA A 65 6.31 3.31 2.10
N GLU A 66 7.26 3.05 1.19
CA GLU A 66 7.61 1.70 0.75
C GLU A 66 8.09 0.81 1.90
N GLU A 67 8.96 1.32 2.79
CA GLU A 67 9.40 0.59 3.98
C GLU A 67 8.25 0.20 4.90
N ASN A 68 7.30 1.12 5.13
CA ASN A 68 6.11 0.83 5.94
C ASN A 68 5.26 -0.28 5.32
N PHE A 69 5.02 -0.27 4.01
CA PHE A 69 4.25 -1.33 3.36
C PHE A 69 4.98 -2.68 3.34
N ARG A 70 6.30 -2.69 3.14
CA ARG A 70 7.11 -3.92 3.22
C ARG A 70 7.14 -4.50 4.64
N ASN A 71 7.13 -3.65 5.66
CA ASN A 71 7.05 -4.10 7.07
C ASN A 71 5.76 -4.89 7.35
N ILE A 72 4.63 -4.45 6.82
CA ILE A 72 3.34 -5.15 6.96
C ILE A 72 3.42 -6.56 6.34
N MET A 73 4.03 -6.69 5.16
CA MET A 73 4.25 -7.99 4.53
C MET A 73 5.15 -8.90 5.37
N ALA A 74 6.22 -8.36 5.95
CA ALA A 74 7.13 -9.13 6.80
C ALA A 74 6.45 -9.64 8.08
N ASN A 75 5.43 -8.92 8.57
CA ASN A 75 4.66 -9.26 9.76
C ASN A 75 3.34 -9.99 9.46
N GLU A 76 3.12 -10.47 8.24
CA GLU A 76 1.89 -11.16 7.83
C GLU A 76 1.42 -12.23 8.82
N LYS A 77 2.35 -13.07 9.30
CA LYS A 77 2.04 -14.18 10.22
C LYS A 77 1.57 -13.72 11.61
N LYS A 78 1.75 -12.44 11.95
CA LYS A 78 1.32 -11.86 13.24
C LYS A 78 -0.11 -11.32 13.18
N ILE A 79 -0.68 -11.12 11.98
CA ILE A 79 -2.03 -10.59 11.79
C ILE A 79 -3.04 -11.71 12.03
N LYS A 80 -3.96 -11.51 12.98
CA LYS A 80 -4.96 -12.51 13.36
C LYS A 80 -6.37 -12.19 12.90
N TYR A 81 -6.71 -10.91 12.78
CA TYR A 81 -8.09 -10.45 12.62
C TYR A 81 -8.26 -9.59 11.36
N ASP A 82 -7.36 -8.64 11.15
CA ASP A 82 -7.43 -7.61 10.13
C ASP A 82 -6.78 -8.06 8.81
N HIS A 83 -7.27 -9.18 8.27
CA HIS A 83 -6.73 -9.79 7.04
C HIS A 83 -6.82 -8.89 5.78
N TYR A 84 -7.56 -7.78 5.84
CA TYR A 84 -7.58 -6.77 4.78
C TYR A 84 -6.28 -5.97 4.68
N LEU A 85 -5.45 -5.93 5.72
CA LEU A 85 -4.24 -5.10 5.78
C LEU A 85 -3.23 -5.49 4.71
N ILE A 86 -2.96 -6.79 4.55
CA ILE A 86 -1.97 -7.30 3.60
C ILE A 86 -2.31 -7.00 2.14
N PRO A 87 -3.50 -7.37 1.61
CA PRO A 87 -3.83 -7.09 0.22
C PRO A 87 -3.92 -5.58 -0.07
N ASN A 88 -4.29 -4.75 0.90
CA ASN A 88 -4.24 -3.29 0.73
C ASN A 88 -2.80 -2.74 0.76
N ALA A 89 -1.92 -3.24 1.63
CA ALA A 89 -0.51 -2.86 1.65
C ALA A 89 0.20 -3.24 0.34
N LEU A 90 -0.06 -4.45 -0.18
CA LEU A 90 0.45 -4.91 -1.47
C LEU A 90 -0.02 -4.02 -2.62
N LEU A 91 -1.31 -3.64 -2.62
CA LEU A 91 -1.86 -2.73 -3.61
C LEU A 91 -1.19 -1.35 -3.55
N GLU A 92 -1.04 -0.75 -2.38
CA GLU A 92 -0.42 0.58 -2.25
C GLU A 92 1.07 0.56 -2.60
N LEU A 93 1.79 -0.51 -2.24
CA LEU A 93 3.18 -0.72 -2.66
C LEU A 93 3.28 -0.88 -4.17
N ALA A 94 2.42 -1.69 -4.79
CA ALA A 94 2.41 -1.84 -6.25
C ALA A 94 2.18 -0.51 -6.97
N LEU A 95 1.27 0.34 -6.46
CA LEU A 95 1.05 1.68 -7.01
C LEU A 95 2.30 2.57 -6.91
N LEU A 96 3.01 2.54 -5.78
CA LEU A 96 4.29 3.26 -5.64
C LEU A 96 5.35 2.75 -6.63
N LEU A 97 5.44 1.44 -6.82
CA LEU A 97 6.37 0.84 -7.76
C LEU A 97 6.04 1.22 -9.22
N MET A 98 4.75 1.30 -9.57
CA MET A 98 4.31 1.78 -10.89
C MET A 98 4.73 3.24 -11.11
N GLU A 99 4.59 4.10 -10.10
CA GLU A 99 5.04 5.50 -10.16
C GLU A 99 6.57 5.61 -10.35
N GLN A 100 7.34 4.63 -9.88
CA GLN A 100 8.79 4.53 -10.09
C GLN A 100 9.18 3.81 -11.41
N GLY A 101 8.21 3.38 -12.21
CA GLY A 101 8.43 2.60 -13.44
C GLY A 101 8.77 1.13 -13.24
N ARG A 102 8.72 0.61 -12.01
CA ARG A 102 9.00 -0.80 -11.64
C ARG A 102 7.76 -1.69 -11.84
N ASN A 103 7.20 -1.67 -13.06
CA ASN A 103 5.91 -2.27 -13.35
C ASN A 103 5.90 -3.80 -13.25
N GLU A 104 7.00 -4.51 -13.57
CA GLU A 104 7.06 -5.97 -13.42
C GLU A 104 6.96 -6.41 -11.96
N GLU A 105 7.60 -5.68 -11.05
CA GLU A 105 7.50 -5.95 -9.62
C GLU A 105 6.10 -5.63 -9.09
N ALA A 106 5.51 -4.52 -9.54
CA ALA A 106 4.13 -4.17 -9.21
C ALA A 106 3.14 -5.27 -9.60
N ILE A 107 3.24 -5.82 -10.82
CA ILE A 107 2.37 -6.90 -11.29
C ILE A 107 2.51 -8.15 -10.41
N ARG A 108 3.72 -8.54 -10.01
CA ARG A 108 3.93 -9.69 -9.12
C ARG A 108 3.23 -9.50 -7.77
N LEU A 109 3.30 -8.30 -7.20
CA LEU A 109 2.60 -7.99 -5.94
C LEU A 109 1.08 -8.03 -6.10
N LEU A 110 0.55 -7.47 -7.19
CA LEU A 110 -0.89 -7.45 -7.46
C LEU A 110 -1.47 -8.84 -7.69
N GLU A 111 -0.75 -9.72 -8.40
CA GLU A 111 -1.17 -11.11 -8.58
C GLU A 111 -1.12 -11.89 -7.25
N SER A 112 -0.08 -11.68 -6.43
CA SER A 112 -0.01 -12.24 -5.08
C SER A 112 -1.19 -11.80 -4.21
N ALA A 113 -1.50 -10.49 -4.21
CA ALA A 113 -2.61 -9.91 -3.45
C ALA A 113 -3.97 -10.52 -3.85
N LYS A 114 -4.16 -10.82 -5.13
CA LYS A 114 -5.41 -11.39 -5.67
C LYS A 114 -5.57 -12.88 -5.37
N GLN A 115 -4.48 -13.64 -5.37
CA GLN A 115 -4.54 -15.10 -5.27
C GLN A 115 -4.52 -15.59 -3.82
N ASN A 116 -3.76 -14.92 -2.95
CA ASN A 116 -3.41 -15.42 -1.62
C ASN A 116 -4.33 -14.92 -0.50
N TYR A 117 -5.14 -13.88 -0.73
CA TYR A 117 -5.98 -13.26 0.31
C TYR A 117 -7.45 -13.23 -0.13
N LYS A 118 -8.32 -13.83 0.69
CA LYS A 118 -9.77 -13.97 0.39
C LYS A 118 -10.60 -13.88 1.68
N ASN A 119 -11.91 -13.66 1.52
CA ASN A 119 -12.91 -13.65 2.57
C ASN A 119 -12.70 -12.58 3.65
N TYR A 120 -12.11 -11.44 3.30
CA TYR A 120 -11.92 -10.30 4.20
C TYR A 120 -12.91 -9.16 3.92
N SER A 121 -13.08 -8.26 4.88
CA SER A 121 -13.99 -7.12 4.74
C SER A 121 -13.62 -6.24 3.54
N MET A 122 -14.60 -5.90 2.70
CA MET A 122 -14.44 -5.06 1.50
C MET A 122 -13.54 -5.67 0.41
N GLU A 123 -13.36 -6.99 0.37
CA GLU A 123 -12.58 -7.72 -0.64
C GLU A 123 -12.90 -7.28 -2.08
N SER A 124 -14.18 -7.21 -2.46
CA SER A 124 -14.57 -6.82 -3.82
C SER A 124 -14.04 -5.44 -4.23
N ARG A 125 -13.96 -4.49 -3.30
CA ARG A 125 -13.41 -3.16 -3.56
C ARG A 125 -11.90 -3.22 -3.79
N THR A 126 -11.18 -3.95 -2.94
CA THR A 126 -9.73 -4.12 -3.09
C THR A 126 -9.41 -4.85 -4.39
N HIS A 127 -10.17 -5.90 -4.73
CA HIS A 127 -10.00 -6.65 -5.98
C HIS A 127 -10.24 -5.81 -7.22
N PHE A 128 -11.27 -4.94 -7.20
CA PHE A 128 -11.51 -4.02 -8.31
C PHE A 128 -10.32 -3.07 -8.52
N ARG A 129 -9.77 -2.51 -7.43
CA ARG A 129 -8.57 -1.65 -7.49
C ARG A 129 -7.34 -2.41 -7.98
N ILE A 130 -7.13 -3.64 -7.50
CA ILE A 130 -6.05 -4.53 -7.94
C ILE A 130 -6.18 -4.78 -9.45
N GLN A 131 -7.36 -5.15 -9.94
CA GLN A 131 -7.58 -5.40 -11.35
C GLN A 131 -7.29 -4.16 -12.21
N ALA A 132 -7.75 -2.99 -11.78
CA ALA A 132 -7.48 -1.73 -12.47
C ALA A 132 -5.97 -1.43 -12.52
N ALA A 133 -5.26 -1.58 -11.38
CA ALA A 133 -3.81 -1.38 -11.30
C ALA A 133 -3.04 -2.39 -12.17
N THR A 134 -3.46 -3.66 -12.19
CA THR A 134 -2.82 -4.70 -13.03
C THR A 134 -2.96 -4.37 -14.51
N LEU A 135 -4.12 -3.93 -14.96
CA LEU A 135 -4.35 -3.52 -16.35
C LEU A 135 -3.47 -2.32 -16.72
N GLN A 136 -3.42 -1.31 -15.84
CA GLN A 136 -2.57 -0.13 -16.05
C GLN A 136 -1.09 -0.50 -16.14
N ALA A 137 -0.57 -1.30 -15.19
CA ALA A 137 0.83 -1.72 -15.16
C ALA A 137 1.22 -2.52 -16.42
N LYS A 138 0.34 -3.40 -16.90
CA LYS A 138 0.56 -4.17 -18.14
C LYS A 138 0.61 -3.26 -19.38
N SER A 139 -0.31 -2.31 -19.48
CA SER A 139 -0.31 -1.33 -20.58
C SER A 139 1.01 -0.54 -20.61
N SER A 140 1.46 -0.03 -19.45
CA SER A 140 2.70 0.74 -19.36
C SER A 140 3.95 -0.08 -19.73
N LEU A 141 3.97 -1.38 -19.46
CA LEU A 141 5.05 -2.28 -19.89
C LEU A 141 5.06 -2.50 -21.40
N GLU A 142 3.89 -2.70 -22.00
CA GLU A 142 3.76 -2.88 -23.45
C GLU A 142 4.19 -1.61 -24.21
N ASP A 143 3.79 -0.43 -23.73
CA ASP A 143 4.19 0.85 -24.30
C ASP A 143 5.70 1.10 -24.16
N GLY A 144 6.27 0.78 -22.99
CA GLY A 144 7.72 0.83 -22.76
C GLY A 144 8.49 -0.06 -23.75
N ASN A 145 8.06 -1.30 -23.94
CA ASN A 145 8.69 -2.22 -24.88
C ASN A 145 8.58 -1.75 -26.33
N ARG A 146 7.42 -1.22 -26.75
CA ARG A 146 7.25 -0.66 -28.11
C ARG A 146 8.18 0.52 -28.36
N SER A 147 8.35 1.41 -27.37
CA SER A 147 9.25 2.56 -27.48
C SER A 147 10.71 2.14 -27.63
N MET A 148 11.17 1.16 -26.86
CA MET A 148 12.55 0.63 -26.96
C MET A 148 12.83 -0.01 -28.33
N VAL A 149 11.90 -0.81 -28.85
CA VAL A 149 12.04 -1.46 -30.18
C VAL A 149 12.13 -0.41 -31.29
N SER A 150 11.35 0.67 -31.19
CA SER A 150 11.42 1.78 -32.16
C SER A 150 12.75 2.54 -32.10
N SER A 151 13.35 2.72 -30.92
CA SER A 151 14.64 3.41 -30.77
C SER A 151 15.85 2.58 -31.18
N VAL A 152 15.76 1.25 -31.20
CA VAL A 152 16.85 0.35 -31.65
C VAL A 152 16.84 0.14 -33.17
N SER A 153 15.73 0.48 -33.83
CA SER A 153 15.52 0.29 -35.28
C SER A 153 15.91 1.52 -36.13
N LEU A 154 16.51 2.56 -35.51
CA LEU A 154 17.02 3.79 -36.13
C LEU A 154 18.54 3.86 -35.96
#